data_AF-A0A6I1VVR0-F1
#
_entry.id   AF-A0A6I1VVR0-F1
#
_cell.length_a   1.000
_cell.length_b   1.000
_cell.length_c   1.000
_cell.angle_alpha   90.00
_cell.angle_beta   90.00
_cell.angle_gamma   90.00
#
_symmetry.space_group_name_H-M   'P 1'
#
loop_
_entity.id
_entity.type
_entity.pdbx_description
1 polymer ?
#
loop_
_entity_poly.entity_id
_entity_poly.type
_entity_poly.pdbx_seq_one_letter_code
_entity_poly.pdbx_strand_id
1 'polypeptide(L)' 'MPIREIRHPLIRHKLGLMRRADISTKNFRELAQEVGALLTYEATSDLTLETYEIEGWSGPVQVEKIAGKKITVVPI' A
#
# COMPACT_ATOMS: atom_id res chain seq x y z
N MET A 1 1.50 2.70 -21.99
CA MET A 1 1.41 2.29 -20.57
C MET A 1 0.42 3.21 -19.90
N PRO A 2 -0.62 2.71 -19.22
CA PRO A 2 -1.51 3.56 -18.44
C PRO A 2 -0.74 4.16 -17.26
N ILE A 3 -0.88 5.47 -17.04
CA ILE A 3 -0.30 6.18 -15.90
C ILE A 3 -1.43 6.39 -14.90
N ARG A 4 -1.28 5.88 -13.67
CA ARG A 4 -2.21 6.13 -12.57
C ARG A 4 -1.59 7.17 -11.63
N GLU A 5 -2.11 8.39 -11.69
CA GLU A 5 -1.70 9.45 -10.77
C GLU A 5 -2.42 9.30 -9.42
N ILE A 6 -1.68 9.09 -8.34
CA ILE A 6 -2.24 8.96 -6.99
C ILE A 6 -2.32 10.35 -6.33
N ARG A 7 -3.55 10.87 -6.14
CA ARG A 7 -3.81 12.23 -5.61
C ARG A 7 -4.19 12.29 -4.13
N HIS A 8 -3.86 11.26 -3.35
CA HIS A 8 -4.21 11.20 -1.93
C HIS A 8 -3.60 12.38 -1.13
N PRO A 9 -4.36 13.09 -0.29
CA PRO A 9 -3.89 14.26 0.46
C PRO A 9 -2.62 14.01 1.29
N LEU A 10 -2.54 12.86 1.99
CA LEU A 10 -1.37 12.51 2.79
C LEU A 10 -0.10 12.31 1.96
N ILE A 11 -0.21 11.69 0.78
CA ILE A 11 0.94 11.51 -0.12
C ILE A 11 1.44 12.89 -0.58
N ARG A 12 0.52 13.77 -1.02
CA ARG A 12 0.88 15.14 -1.44
C ARG A 12 1.54 15.95 -0.32
N HIS A 13 1.01 15.86 0.90
CA HIS A 13 1.58 16.52 2.07
C HIS A 13 3.01 16.02 2.37
N LYS A 14 3.21 14.69 2.44
CA LYS A 14 4.52 14.08 2.72
C LYS A 14 5.53 14.34 1.61
N LEU A 15 5.11 14.29 0.35
CA LEU A 15 5.95 14.69 -0.79
C LEU A 15 6.40 16.16 -0.69
N GLY A 16 5.53 17.06 -0.21
CA GLY A 16 5.89 18.45 0.07
C GLY A 16 7.01 18.56 1.12
N LEU A 17 6.91 17.79 2.21
CA LEU A 17 7.95 17.74 3.24
C LEU A 17 9.28 17.16 2.72
N MET A 18 9.23 16.11 1.90
CA MET A 18 10.42 15.49 1.28
C MET A 18 11.19 16.43 0.36
N ARG A 19 10.53 17.44 -0.21
CA ARG A 19 11.13 18.43 -1.13
C ARG A 19 11.85 19.58 -0.43
N ARG A 20 11.78 19.66 0.90
CA ARG A 20 12.50 20.70 1.65
C ARG A 20 14.00 20.57 1.44
N ALA A 21 14.66 21.69 1.13
CA ALA A 21 16.09 21.72 0.84
C ALA A 21 16.98 21.34 2.05
N ASP A 22 16.47 21.55 3.26
CA ASP A 22 17.17 21.33 4.53
C ASP A 22 16.80 20.00 5.22
N ILE A 23 16.17 19.06 4.50
CA ILE A 23 15.75 17.79 5.09
C ILE A 23 16.95 16.90 5.43
N SER A 24 16.95 16.31 6.63
CA SER A 24 17.96 15.33 7.00
C SER A 24 17.76 14.01 6.23
N THR A 25 18.84 13.27 5.99
CA THR A 25 18.77 11.96 5.34
C THR A 25 17.90 10.98 6.13
N LYS A 26 17.85 11.12 7.46
CA LYS A 26 16.99 10.29 8.33
C LYS A 26 15.51 10.57 8.02
N ASN A 27 15.09 11.82 8.09
CA ASN A 27 13.69 12.21 7.90
C ASN A 27 13.22 11.90 6.46
N PHE A 28 14.10 12.07 5.47
CA PHE A 28 13.78 11.70 4.09
C PHE A 28 13.47 10.21 3.96
N ARG A 29 14.29 9.33 4.57
CA ARG A 29 14.06 7.88 4.54
C ARG A 29 12.77 7.48 5.24
N GLU A 30 12.46 8.10 6.39
CA GLU A 30 11.21 7.87 7.12
C GLU A 30 9.99 8.24 6.26
N LEU A 31 10.01 9.43 5.65
CA LEU A 31 8.94 9.86 4.74
C LEU A 31 8.83 8.97 3.49
N ALA A 32 9.96 8.54 2.92
CA ALA A 32 9.97 7.65 1.77
C ALA A 32 9.34 6.28 2.08
N GLN A 33 9.59 5.73 3.27
CA GLN A 33 8.95 4.49 3.73
C GLN A 33 7.43 4.67 3.87
N GLU A 34 6.99 5.77 4.47
CA GLU A 34 5.56 6.08 4.64
C GLU A 34 4.86 6.26 3.29
N VAL A 35 5.48 7.01 2.36
CA VAL A 35 4.94 7.19 1.01
C VAL A 35 4.90 5.85 0.26
N GLY A 36 5.94 5.03 0.39
CA GLY A 36 5.98 3.68 -0.20
C GLY A 36 4.85 2.78 0.29
N ALA A 37 4.54 2.81 1.59
CA ALA A 37 3.42 2.05 2.15
C ALA A 37 2.07 2.52 1.58
N LEU A 38 1.84 3.84 1.51
CA LEU A 38 0.61 4.41 0.95
C LEU A 38 0.44 4.08 -0.54
N LEU A 39 1.53 4.14 -1.31
CA LEU A 39 1.50 3.76 -2.73
C LEU A 39 1.26 2.27 -2.91
N THR A 40 1.82 1.42 -2.05
CA THR A 40 1.59 -0.02 -2.09
C THR A 40 0.11 -0.34 -1.86
N TYR A 41 -0.51 0.29 -0.86
CA TYR A 41 -1.94 0.13 -0.59
C TYR A 41 -2.80 0.46 -1.83
N GLU A 42 -2.55 1.62 -2.45
CA GLU A 42 -3.24 2.05 -3.68
C GLU A 42 -2.94 1.15 -4.89
N ALA A 43 -1.72 0.63 -4.99
CA ALA A 43 -1.30 -0.27 -6.06
C ALA A 43 -1.92 -1.67 -5.95
N THR A 44 -2.33 -2.08 -4.76
CA THR A 44 -2.99 -3.37 -4.50
C THR A 44 -4.52 -3.29 -4.49
N SER A 45 -5.11 -2.16 -4.87
CA SER A 45 -6.55 -1.92 -4.76
C SER A 45 -7.42 -2.83 -5.65
N ASP A 46 -6.84 -3.37 -6.72
CA ASP A 46 -7.49 -4.20 -7.74
C ASP A 46 -7.20 -5.70 -7.58
N LEU A 47 -6.60 -6.12 -6.45
CA LEU A 47 -6.38 -7.52 -6.16
C LEU A 47 -7.72 -8.28 -6.09
N THR A 48 -7.79 -9.39 -6.82
CA THR A 48 -8.95 -10.28 -6.81
C THR A 48 -9.09 -10.99 -5.47
N LEU A 49 -10.33 -11.20 -5.02
CA LEU A 49 -10.65 -11.94 -3.80
C LEU A 49 -11.38 -13.26 -4.13
N GLU A 50 -11.21 -14.26 -3.29
CA GLU A 50 -11.93 -15.54 -3.33
C GLU A 50 -12.67 -15.76 -1.99
N THR A 51 -13.88 -16.31 -2.07
CA THR A 51 -14.67 -16.67 -0.88
C THR A 51 -14.16 -17.97 -0.28
N TYR A 52 -13.99 -17.99 1.04
CA TYR A 52 -13.51 -19.15 1.79
C TYR A 52 -14.24 -19.26 3.13
N GLU A 53 -14.54 -20.48 3.57
CA GLU A 53 -15.20 -20.74 4.86
C GLU A 53 -14.15 -21.02 5.94
N ILE A 54 -14.22 -20.28 7.05
CA ILE A 54 -13.37 -20.50 8.24
C ILE A 54 -14.22 -20.79 9.48
N GLU A 55 -13.65 -21.52 10.42
CA GLU A 55 -14.21 -21.65 11.77
C GLU A 55 -14.02 -20.34 12.54
N GLY A 56 -15.11 -19.61 12.77
CA GLY A 56 -15.15 -18.43 13.61
C GLY A 56 -15.35 -18.79 15.09
N TRP A 57 -15.22 -17.78 15.96
CA TRP A 57 -15.43 -17.93 17.41
C TRP A 57 -16.86 -18.38 17.77
N SER A 58 -17.82 -18.22 16.86
CA SER A 58 -19.23 -18.59 17.01
C SER A 58 -19.75 -19.43 15.83
N GLY A 59 -18.90 -20.31 15.30
CA GLY A 59 -19.24 -21.22 14.19
C GLY A 59 -18.72 -20.76 12.82
N PRO A 60 -19.09 -21.45 11.72
CA PRO A 60 -18.54 -21.21 10.39
C PRO A 60 -18.89 -19.82 9.85
N VAL A 61 -17.91 -19.13 9.26
CA VAL A 61 -18.06 -17.79 8.67
C VAL A 61 -17.41 -17.75 7.29
N GLN A 62 -18.11 -17.16 6.33
CA GLN A 62 -17.58 -16.86 5.01
C GLN A 62 -16.72 -15.60 5.06
N VAL A 63 -15.48 -15.70 4.57
CA VAL A 63 -14.53 -14.59 4.49
C VAL A 63 -13.97 -14.44 3.09
N GLU A 64 -13.46 -13.25 2.78
CA GLU A 64 -12.75 -12.99 1.54
C GLU A 64 -11.25 -13.05 1.74
N LYS A 65 -10.56 -13.78 0.87
CA LYS A 65 -9.10 -13.93 0.87
C LYS A 65 -8.55 -13.45 -0.47
N ILE A 66 -7.36 -12.86 -0.47
CA ILE A 66 -6.67 -12.50 -1.73
C ILE A 66 -6.48 -13.76 -2.58
N ALA A 67 -7.07 -13.75 -3.77
CA ALA A 67 -7.01 -14.84 -4.74
C ALA A 67 -5.67 -14.82 -5.50
N GLY A 68 -5.16 -16.00 -5.82
CA GLY A 68 -3.99 -16.16 -6.70
C GLY A 68 -2.63 -16.29 -6.00
N LYS A 69 -1.56 -16.05 -6.78
CA LYS A 69 -0.15 -16.36 -6.42
C LYS A 69 0.52 -15.23 -5.62
N LYS A 70 1.63 -15.58 -4.96
CA LYS A 70 2.47 -14.70 -4.12
C LYS A 70 2.89 -13.43 -4.87
N ILE A 71 2.48 -12.27 -4.38
CA ILE A 71 2.93 -10.94 -4.84
C ILE A 71 4.43 -10.80 -4.55
N THR A 72 5.20 -10.27 -5.50
CA THR A 72 6.64 -10.01 -5.35
C THR A 72 6.93 -8.53 -5.54
N VAL A 73 7.67 -7.93 -4.61
CA VAL A 73 8.13 -6.53 -4.69
C VAL A 73 9.63 -6.54 -4.98
N VAL A 74 10.05 -5.90 -6.06
CA VAL A 74 11.46 -5.83 -6.48
C VAL A 74 11.96 -4.39 -6.36
N PRO A 75 12.87 -4.08 -5.42
CA PRO A 75 13.51 -2.77 -5.35
C PRO A 75 14.53 -2.61 -6.49
N ILE A 76 14.76 -1.36 -6.91
CA ILE A 76 15.80 -0.97 -7.89
C ILE A 76 17.02 -0.45 -7.13
#